data_AF-A0A2I1JY38-F1
#
_entry.id   AF-A0A2I1JY38-F1
#
_cell.length_a   1.000
_cell.length_b   1.000
_cell.length_c   1.000
_cell.angle_alpha   90.00
_cell.angle_beta   90.00
_cell.angle_gamma   90.00
#
_symmetry.space_group_name_H-M   'P 1'
#
loop_
_entity.id
_entity.type
_entity.pdbx_description
1 polymer ?
#
loop_
_entity_poly.entity_id
_entity_poly.type
_entity_poly.pdbx_seq_one_letter_code
_entity_poly.pdbx_strand_id
1 'polypeptide(L)' 'MKKINENIFKITLIMGIIIVFLNLIYFVVYKDAFFNKNTYSGILIIIFSLYFRNIDSVSN' A
#
# COMPACT_ATOMS: atom_id res chain seq x y z
N MET A 1 8.48 -17.16 -10.54
CA MET A 1 7.36 -16.20 -10.41
C MET A 1 7.27 -15.38 -11.69
N LYS A 2 6.08 -15.01 -12.15
CA LYS A 2 5.96 -14.09 -13.30
C LYS A 2 6.40 -12.70 -12.83
N LYS A 3 7.34 -12.06 -13.55
CA LYS A 3 7.74 -10.67 -13.31
C LYS A 3 6.49 -9.80 -13.24
N ILE A 4 6.31 -9.10 -12.13
CA ILE A 4 5.24 -8.11 -12.03
C ILE A 4 5.64 -6.93 -12.91
N ASN A 5 4.70 -6.48 -13.76
CA ASN A 5 4.93 -5.31 -14.58
C ASN A 5 5.19 -4.11 -13.66
N GLU A 6 6.30 -3.40 -13.87
CA GLU A 6 6.71 -2.27 -13.05
C GLU A 6 5.63 -1.18 -12.96
N ASN A 7 4.83 -1.00 -14.02
CA ASN A 7 3.70 -0.07 -14.01
C ASN A 7 2.59 -0.53 -13.06
N ILE A 8 2.30 -1.83 -13.02
CA ILE A 8 1.29 -2.38 -12.10
C ILE A 8 1.76 -2.20 -10.66
N PHE A 9 3.03 -2.53 -10.37
CA PHE A 9 3.61 -2.29 -9.05
C PHE A 9 3.50 -0.83 -8.61
N LYS A 10 3.88 0.12 -9.47
CA LYS A 10 3.80 1.56 -9.17
C LYS A 10 2.36 1.99 -8.86
N ILE A 11 1.39 1.55 -9.66
CA ILE A 11 -0.02 1.87 -9.45
C ILE A 11 -0.52 1.29 -8.11
N THR A 12 -0.23 0.02 -7.82
CA THR A 12 -0.66 -0.64 -6.58
C THR A 12 -0.05 0.02 -5.35
N LEU A 13 1.24 0.37 -5.40
CA LEU A 13 1.93 1.07 -4.32
C LEU A 13 1.29 2.46 -4.05
N ILE A 14 1.06 3.23 -5.12
CA ILE A 14 0.44 4.56 -5.03
C ILE A 14 -0.97 4.46 -4.44
N MET A 15 -1.76 3.47 -4.86
CA MET A 15 -3.10 3.23 -4.30
C MET A 15 -3.04 2.94 -2.80
N GLY A 16 -2.10 2.11 -2.34
CA GLY A 16 -1.91 1.84 -0.91
C GLY A 16 -1.60 3.11 -0.11
N ILE A 17 -0.71 3.96 -0.64
CA ILE A 17 -0.35 5.25 -0.02
C ILE A 17 -1.57 6.19 0.05
N ILE A 18 -2.34 6.31 -1.03
CA ILE A 18 -3.53 7.15 -1.08
C ILE A 18 -4.55 6.72 -0.02
N ILE A 19 -4.78 5.42 0.15
CA ILE A 19 -5.71 4.89 1.17
C ILE A 19 -5.27 5.32 2.58
N VAL A 20 -3.98 5.16 2.91
CA VAL A 20 -3.44 5.56 4.21
C VAL A 20 -3.53 7.07 4.41
N PHE A 21 -3.24 7.85 3.38
CA PHE A 21 -3.29 9.31 3.44
C PHE A 21 -4.73 9.84 3.62
N LEU A 22 -5.69 9.29 2.89
CA LEU A 22 -7.11 9.62 3.08
C LEU A 22 -7.54 9.30 4.51
N ASN A 23 -7.18 8.13 5.02
CA ASN A 23 -7.50 7.76 6.40
C ASN A 23 -6.85 8.67 7.44
N LEU A 24 -5.64 9.17 7.18
CA LEU A 24 -5.01 10.19 8.02
C LEU A 24 -5.84 11.49 8.03
N ILE A 25 -6.35 11.92 6.88
CA ILE A 25 -7.26 13.07 6.80
C ILE A 25 -8.53 12.78 7.60
N TYR A 26 -9.12 11.60 7.47
CA TYR A 26 -10.31 11.22 8.24
C TYR A 26 -10.07 11.22 9.74
N PHE A 27 -8.92 10.70 10.18
CA PHE A 27 -8.48 10.77 11.58
C PHE A 27 -8.40 12.21 12.08
N VAL A 28 -7.79 13.13 11.32
CA VAL A 28 -7.60 14.52 11.74
C VAL A 28 -8.92 15.32 11.72
N VAL A 29 -9.71 15.19 10.64
CA VAL A 29 -10.91 16.01 10.40
C VAL A 29 -12.11 15.49 11.18
N TYR A 30 -12.32 14.17 11.19
CA TYR A 30 -13.51 13.55 11.76
C TYR A 30 -13.24 12.87 13.11
N LYS A 31 -12.01 12.94 13.64
CA LYS A 31 -11.57 12.24 14.87
C LYS A 31 -11.86 10.74 14.83
N ASP A 32 -11.80 10.17 13.62
CA ASP A 32 -12.02 8.74 13.41
C ASP A 32 -10.88 7.92 14.03
N ALA A 33 -11.03 6.61 14.17
CA ALA A 33 -9.95 5.79 14.75
C ALA A 33 -8.77 5.67 13.76
N PHE A 34 -7.55 6.03 14.21
CA PHE A 34 -6.34 5.98 13.37
C PHE A 34 -6.08 4.55 12.85
N PHE A 35 -6.21 3.56 13.73
CA PHE A 35 -6.01 2.15 13.43
C PHE A 35 -7.34 1.44 13.09
N ASN A 36 -8.00 1.88 12.01
CA ASN A 36 -9.20 1.23 11.51
C ASN A 36 -8.87 0.20 10.40
N LYS A 37 -9.88 -0.58 9.97
CA LYS A 37 -9.75 -1.62 8.93
C LYS A 37 -9.14 -1.09 7.62
N ASN A 38 -9.45 0.14 7.24
CA ASN A 38 -8.96 0.75 6.00
C ASN A 38 -7.46 1.09 6.12
N THR A 39 -6.99 1.53 7.30
CA THR A 39 -5.57 1.81 7.56
C THR A 39 -4.77 0.52 7.46
N TYR A 40 -5.25 -0.55 8.10
CA TYR A 40 -4.62 -1.87 7.99
C TYR A 40 -4.58 -2.37 6.55
N SER A 41 -5.68 -2.22 5.80
CA SER A 41 -5.71 -2.62 4.39
C SER A 41 -4.72 -1.83 3.52
N GLY A 42 -4.61 -0.51 3.72
CA GLY A 42 -3.66 0.33 2.99
C GLY A 42 -2.21 -0.04 3.30
N ILE A 43 -1.88 -0.24 4.58
CA ILE A 43 -0.55 -0.71 5.02
C ILE A 43 -0.23 -2.08 4.42
N LEU A 44 -1.20 -3.02 4.42
CA LEU A 44 -1.00 -4.37 3.88
C LEU A 44 -0.69 -4.33 2.38
N ILE A 45 -1.39 -3.48 1.61
CA ILE A 45 -1.14 -3.28 0.17
C ILE A 45 0.29 -2.78 -0.05
N ILE A 46 0.76 -1.83 0.75
CA ILE A 46 2.14 -1.30 0.65
C ILE A 46 3.16 -2.41 0.96
N ILE A 47 2.98 -3.15 2.06
CA ILE A 47 3.89 -4.24 2.46
C ILE A 47 3.93 -5.33 1.39
N PHE A 48 2.77 -5.79 0.91
CA PHE A 48 2.73 -6.81 -0.14
C PHE A 48 3.37 -6.34 -1.44
N SER A 49 3.11 -5.09 -1.84
CA SER A 49 3.72 -4.52 -3.04
C SER A 49 5.25 -4.53 -2.93
N LEU A 50 5.80 -4.07 -1.80
CA LEU A 50 7.24 -4.04 -1.56
C LEU A 50 7.86 -5.43 -1.48
N TYR A 51 7.17 -6.38 -0.83
CA TYR A 51 7.61 -7.77 -0.75
C TYR A 51 7.76 -8.40 -2.14
N PHE A 52 6.76 -8.23 -3.00
CA PHE A 52 6.82 -8.74 -4.37
C PHE A 52 7.93 -8.10 -5.20
N ARG A 53 8.16 -6.78 -5.06
CA ARG A 53 9.28 -6.10 -5.72
C ARG A 53 10.64 -6.63 -5.26
N ASN A 54 10.79 -6.89 -3.97
CA ASN A 54 12.03 -7.44 -3.42
C ASN A 54 12.31 -8.84 -4.00
N ILE A 55 11.31 -9.72 -4.05
CA ILE A 55 11.47 -11.04 -4.68
C ILE A 55 11.88 -10.91 -6.15
N ASP A 56 11.22 -10.05 -6.92
CA ASP A 56 11.58 -9.83 -8.32
C ASP A 56 13.03 -9.33 -8.47
N SER A 57 13.52 -8.49 -7.53
CA SER A 57 14.90 -8.00 -7.54
C SER A 57 15.95 -9.04 -7.16
N VAL A 58 15.65 -9.95 -6.22
CA VAL A 58 16.56 -11.04 -5.81
C VAL A 58 16.62 -12.16 -6.86
N SER A 59 15.60 -12.26 -7.71
CA SER A 59 15.51 -13.30 -8.75
C SER A 59 16.22 -12.97 -10.09
N ASN A 60 16.77 -11.75 -10.25
CA ASN A 60 17.59 -11.36 -11.42
C ASN A 60 19.05 -11.19 -11.02
#